data_AF-A0A809T6N2-F1
#
_entry.id   AF-A0A809T6N2-F1
#
_cell.length_a   1.000
_cell.length_b   1.000
_cell.length_c   1.000
_cell.angle_alpha   90.00
_cell.angle_beta   90.00
_cell.angle_gamma   90.00
#
_symmetry.space_group_name_H-M   'P 1'
#
loop_
_entity.id
_entity.type
_entity.pdbx_description
1 polymer ?
#
loop_
_entity_poly.entity_id
_entity_poly.type
_entity_poly.pdbx_seq_one_letter_code
_entity_poly.pdbx_strand_id
1 'polypeptide(L)'
;MSAERIRDQMSVMASPNGNLDEVHEGLLLQAVQAAWLSKRNHARVDDVVQFLQDAKDSDEYADSPTIRGRLDEMIILLDQYTVNGIYGDYFNSDTPTLHEDARMVVLELGGLESRPSLLIAVMFSLIIYIENRMYQSPRGLKKLNVIDEGWKLLDFKNEKVGQFIEKGYRTARRHTGAYITITQNIVDFDSPTASSAARAAWGTRHTRPF
;
A
#
# COMPACT_ATOMS: atom_id res chain seq x y z
N MET A 1 13.44 2.72 -5.65
CA MET A 1 12.20 1.98 -5.31
C MET A 1 12.15 0.75 -6.20
N SER A 2 11.88 -0.47 -5.69
CA SER A 2 11.77 -1.66 -6.57
C SER A 2 10.43 -1.60 -7.32
N ALA A 3 10.43 -1.98 -8.61
CA ALA A 3 9.21 -2.08 -9.42
C ALA A 3 8.18 -3.03 -8.80
N GLU A 4 8.64 -4.05 -8.07
CA GLU A 4 7.77 -4.99 -7.35
C GLU A 4 6.93 -4.31 -6.28
N ARG A 5 7.49 -3.33 -5.55
CA ARG A 5 6.75 -2.60 -4.50
C ARG A 5 5.65 -1.72 -5.09
N ILE A 6 5.91 -1.13 -6.25
CA ILE A 6 4.91 -0.33 -6.98
C ILE A 6 3.84 -1.25 -7.55
N ARG A 7 4.22 -2.40 -8.13
CA ARG A 7 3.27 -3.44 -8.55
C ARG A 7 2.38 -3.89 -7.39
N ASP A 8 2.95 -4.15 -6.22
CA ASP A 8 2.17 -4.54 -5.03
C ASP A 8 1.15 -3.48 -4.63
N GLN A 9 1.52 -2.20 -4.72
CA GLN A 9 0.61 -1.09 -4.50
C GLN A 9 -0.54 -1.11 -5.51
N MET A 10 -0.23 -1.23 -6.79
CA MET A 10 -1.23 -1.28 -7.86
C MET A 10 -2.14 -2.51 -7.73
N SER A 11 -1.60 -3.68 -7.35
CA SER A 11 -2.40 -4.89 -7.11
C SER A 11 -3.43 -4.70 -6.01
N VAL A 12 -3.04 -4.02 -4.92
CA VAL A 12 -3.96 -3.70 -3.83
C VAL A 12 -4.97 -2.65 -4.26
N MET A 13 -4.56 -1.61 -4.99
CA MET A 13 -5.46 -0.57 -5.48
C MET A 13 -6.54 -1.18 -6.38
N ALA A 14 -6.14 -2.06 -7.30
CA ALA A 14 -7.03 -2.79 -8.18
C ALA A 14 -7.91 -3.79 -7.42
N SER A 15 -7.32 -4.59 -6.51
CA SER A 15 -8.04 -5.62 -5.77
C SER A 15 -7.63 -5.67 -4.30
N PRO A 16 -8.27 -4.84 -3.45
CA PRO A 16 -7.96 -4.77 -2.02
C PRO A 16 -8.13 -6.09 -1.26
N ASN A 17 -8.98 -6.99 -1.79
CA ASN A 17 -9.28 -8.30 -1.22
C ASN A 17 -8.40 -9.43 -1.79
N GLY A 18 -7.47 -9.12 -2.70
CA GLY A 18 -6.50 -10.09 -3.22
C GLY A 18 -7.06 -11.03 -4.29
N ASN A 19 -7.97 -10.56 -5.15
CA ASN A 19 -8.53 -11.40 -6.23
C ASN A 19 -7.61 -11.51 -7.46
N LEU A 20 -6.46 -10.85 -7.48
CA LEU A 20 -5.51 -10.92 -8.59
C LEU A 20 -4.59 -12.13 -8.42
N ASP A 21 -4.60 -13.01 -9.41
CA ASP A 21 -3.72 -14.18 -9.47
C ASP A 21 -2.27 -13.81 -9.90
N GLU A 22 -1.38 -14.80 -9.89
CA GLU A 22 0.03 -14.64 -10.28
C GLU A 22 0.23 -14.13 -11.71
N VAL A 23 -0.71 -14.39 -12.62
CA VAL A 23 -0.67 -13.89 -14.00
C VAL A 23 -0.97 -12.41 -14.04
N HIS A 24 -1.99 -11.96 -13.29
CA HIS A 24 -2.26 -10.53 -13.12
C HIS A 24 -1.06 -9.81 -12.52
N GLU A 25 -0.43 -10.39 -11.50
CA GLU A 25 0.76 -9.82 -10.86
C GLU A 25 1.94 -9.68 -11.84
N GLY A 26 2.15 -10.68 -12.70
CA GLY A 26 3.17 -10.64 -13.75
C GLY A 26 2.91 -9.56 -14.82
N LEU A 27 1.68 -9.48 -15.34
CA LEU A 27 1.29 -8.48 -16.33
C LEU A 27 1.36 -7.06 -15.75
N LEU A 28 0.91 -6.88 -14.51
CA LEU A 28 0.97 -5.58 -13.83
C LEU A 28 2.41 -5.16 -13.55
N LEU A 29 3.32 -6.10 -13.26
CA LEU A 29 4.74 -5.81 -13.11
C LEU A 29 5.34 -5.29 -14.42
N GLN A 30 5.01 -5.92 -15.54
CA GLN A 30 5.44 -5.46 -16.87
C GLN A 30 4.96 -4.03 -17.15
N ALA A 31 3.67 -3.76 -16.87
CA ALA A 31 3.08 -2.43 -17.06
C ALA A 31 3.77 -1.36 -16.19
N VAL A 32 3.99 -1.65 -14.92
CA VAL A 32 4.71 -0.75 -14.00
C VAL A 32 6.14 -0.50 -14.46
N GLN A 33 6.84 -1.54 -14.92
CA GLN A 33 8.21 -1.39 -15.45
C GLN A 33 8.23 -0.54 -16.71
N ALA A 34 7.30 -0.75 -17.64
CA ALA A 34 7.20 0.02 -18.88
C ALA A 34 6.90 1.50 -18.59
N ALA A 35 5.93 1.79 -17.72
CA ALA A 35 5.61 3.14 -17.29
C ALA A 35 6.83 3.84 -16.66
N TRP A 36 7.54 3.14 -15.77
CA TRP A 36 8.77 3.66 -15.15
C TRP A 36 9.90 3.91 -16.15
N LEU A 37 10.13 2.99 -17.08
CA LEU A 37 11.17 3.14 -18.10
C LEU A 37 10.88 4.32 -19.04
N SER A 38 9.60 4.55 -19.36
CA SER A 38 9.19 5.65 -20.23
C SER A 38 9.21 7.01 -19.54
N LYS A 39 8.70 7.12 -18.31
CA LYS A 39 8.42 8.42 -17.67
C LYS A 39 9.11 8.65 -16.33
N ARG A 40 9.78 7.65 -15.76
CA ARG A 40 10.51 7.76 -14.48
C ARG A 40 9.61 8.33 -13.38
N ASN A 41 10.03 9.42 -12.74
CA ASN A 41 9.29 10.08 -11.66
C ASN A 41 7.98 10.75 -12.12
N HIS A 42 7.74 10.85 -13.43
CA HIS A 42 6.47 11.32 -14.01
C HIS A 42 5.55 10.18 -14.43
N ALA A 43 5.91 8.92 -14.12
CA ALA A 43 5.03 7.79 -14.37
C ALA A 43 3.80 7.87 -13.47
N ARG A 44 2.64 7.64 -14.08
CA ARG A 44 1.31 7.80 -13.49
C ARG A 44 0.50 6.52 -13.59
N VAL A 45 -0.65 6.49 -12.91
CA VAL A 45 -1.60 5.37 -13.06
C VAL A 45 -2.10 5.30 -14.50
N ASP A 46 -2.29 6.45 -15.17
CA ASP A 46 -2.65 6.50 -16.59
C ASP A 46 -1.68 5.69 -17.46
N ASP A 47 -0.38 5.77 -17.18
CA ASP A 47 0.64 5.11 -18.00
C ASP A 47 0.61 3.59 -17.83
N VAL A 48 0.32 3.13 -16.61
CA VAL A 48 0.13 1.71 -16.32
C VAL A 48 -1.11 1.21 -17.05
N VAL A 49 -2.23 1.94 -16.95
CA VAL A 49 -3.49 1.58 -17.62
C VAL A 49 -3.34 1.60 -19.14
N GLN A 50 -2.66 2.60 -19.70
CA GLN A 50 -2.40 2.70 -21.13
C GLN A 50 -1.58 1.50 -21.62
N PHE A 51 -0.52 1.12 -20.89
CA PHE A 51 0.26 -0.06 -21.27
C PHE A 51 -0.59 -1.34 -21.25
N LEU A 52 -1.48 -1.50 -20.26
CA LEU A 52 -2.38 -2.65 -20.21
C LEU A 52 -3.37 -2.67 -21.38
N GLN A 53 -3.87 -1.50 -21.81
CA GLN A 53 -4.72 -1.35 -22.98
C GLN A 53 -3.96 -1.71 -24.26
N ASP A 54 -2.76 -1.18 -24.44
CA ASP A 54 -1.92 -1.45 -25.61
C ASP A 54 -1.56 -2.95 -25.69
N ALA A 55 -1.24 -3.57 -24.55
CA ALA A 55 -0.98 -5.01 -24.47
C ALA A 55 -2.23 -5.81 -24.86
N LYS A 56 -3.41 -5.42 -24.36
CA LYS A 56 -4.68 -6.08 -24.69
C LYS A 56 -4.97 -6.04 -26.19
N ASP A 57 -4.64 -4.94 -26.85
CA ASP A 57 -4.91 -4.71 -28.27
C ASP A 57 -3.77 -5.15 -29.20
N SER A 58 -2.68 -5.66 -28.63
CA SER A 58 -1.53 -6.17 -29.37
C SER A 58 -1.81 -7.51 -30.08
N ASP A 59 -1.07 -7.75 -31.16
CA ASP A 59 -1.08 -9.04 -31.87
C ASP A 59 -0.58 -10.19 -30.98
N GLU A 60 0.27 -9.92 -29.97
CA GLU A 60 0.83 -10.93 -29.06
C GLU A 60 -0.27 -11.69 -28.30
N TYR A 61 -1.31 -10.98 -27.85
CA TYR A 61 -2.41 -11.56 -27.08
C TYR A 61 -3.71 -11.68 -27.88
N ALA A 62 -3.69 -11.43 -29.19
CA ALA A 62 -4.88 -11.49 -30.05
C ALA A 62 -5.66 -12.80 -29.91
N ASP A 63 -4.93 -13.93 -29.92
CA ASP A 63 -5.50 -15.28 -29.82
C ASP A 63 -5.56 -15.83 -28.38
N SER A 64 -5.30 -14.99 -27.37
CA SER A 64 -5.27 -15.36 -25.95
C SER A 64 -6.42 -14.72 -25.16
N PRO A 65 -7.68 -15.18 -25.34
CA PRO A 65 -8.85 -14.56 -24.70
C PRO A 65 -8.74 -14.52 -23.18
N THR A 66 -8.11 -15.52 -22.56
CA THR A 66 -7.89 -15.57 -21.11
C THR A 66 -6.93 -14.48 -20.62
N ILE A 67 -5.90 -14.12 -21.40
CA ILE A 67 -4.97 -13.04 -21.04
C ILE A 67 -5.65 -11.69 -21.26
N ARG A 68 -6.36 -11.52 -22.38
CA ARG A 68 -7.12 -10.29 -22.64
C ARG A 68 -8.18 -10.02 -21.58
N GLY A 69 -8.88 -11.05 -21.09
CA GLY A 69 -9.82 -10.94 -19.97
C GLY A 69 -9.16 -10.44 -18.69
N ARG A 70 -7.98 -10.96 -18.33
CA ARG A 70 -7.22 -10.50 -17.16
C ARG A 70 -6.73 -9.05 -17.29
N LEU A 71 -6.28 -8.67 -18.50
CA LEU A 71 -5.91 -7.29 -18.79
C LEU A 71 -7.12 -6.37 -18.61
N ASP A 72 -8.29 -6.78 -19.13
CA ASP A 72 -9.55 -6.05 -18.97
C ASP A 72 -9.96 -5.87 -17.51
N GLU A 73 -9.89 -6.93 -16.70
CA GLU A 73 -10.16 -6.85 -15.26
C GLU A 73 -9.28 -5.79 -14.58
N MET A 74 -7.97 -5.78 -14.85
CA MET A 74 -7.07 -4.77 -14.27
C MET A 74 -7.34 -3.36 -14.79
N ILE A 75 -7.64 -3.19 -16.09
CA ILE A 75 -7.98 -1.88 -16.67
C ILE A 75 -9.22 -1.32 -15.96
N ILE A 76 -10.29 -2.11 -15.84
CA ILE A 76 -11.53 -1.69 -15.18
C ILE A 76 -11.27 -1.31 -13.72
N LEU A 77 -10.47 -2.12 -13.00
CA LEU A 77 -10.22 -1.89 -11.58
C LEU A 77 -9.31 -0.69 -11.32
N LEU A 78 -8.34 -0.42 -12.20
CA LEU A 78 -7.41 0.71 -12.07
C LEU A 78 -7.97 2.02 -12.62
N ASP A 79 -8.98 1.98 -13.49
CA ASP A 79 -9.58 3.16 -14.14
C ASP A 79 -10.03 4.23 -13.13
N GLN A 80 -10.57 3.81 -11.98
CA GLN A 80 -11.00 4.71 -10.91
C GLN A 80 -9.87 5.59 -10.32
N TYR A 81 -8.61 5.23 -10.54
CA TYR A 81 -7.43 5.97 -10.08
C TYR A 81 -6.72 6.72 -11.22
N THR A 82 -7.22 6.66 -12.45
CA THR A 82 -6.73 7.47 -13.57
C THR A 82 -7.17 8.93 -13.42
N VAL A 83 -6.71 9.82 -14.30
CA VAL A 83 -7.04 11.26 -14.22
C VAL A 83 -8.54 11.54 -14.31
N ASN A 84 -9.29 10.65 -14.96
CA ASN A 84 -10.75 10.75 -15.11
C ASN A 84 -11.50 9.95 -14.04
N GLY A 85 -10.79 9.17 -13.22
CA GLY A 85 -11.36 8.34 -12.17
C GLY A 85 -11.71 9.12 -10.90
N ILE A 86 -12.65 8.58 -10.13
CA ILE A 86 -13.14 9.18 -8.87
C ILE A 86 -12.06 9.40 -7.81
N TYR A 87 -10.92 8.72 -7.92
CA TYR A 87 -9.77 8.83 -7.03
C TYR A 87 -8.51 9.37 -7.72
N GLY A 88 -8.63 9.87 -8.96
CA GLY A 88 -7.52 10.41 -9.74
C GLY A 88 -6.74 11.49 -8.99
N ASP A 89 -7.43 12.43 -8.37
CA ASP A 89 -6.82 13.52 -7.60
C ASP A 89 -5.91 13.04 -6.45
N TYR A 90 -6.15 11.84 -5.92
CA TYR A 90 -5.37 11.29 -4.81
C TYR A 90 -4.11 10.55 -5.25
N PHE A 91 -4.17 9.82 -6.38
CA PHE A 91 -3.12 8.87 -6.79
C PHE A 91 -2.44 9.22 -8.11
N ASN A 92 -2.94 10.22 -8.82
CA ASN A 92 -2.57 10.49 -10.20
C ASN A 92 -2.24 11.97 -10.44
N SER A 93 -1.41 12.51 -9.55
CA SER A 93 -0.98 13.90 -9.53
C SER A 93 0.54 14.01 -9.70
N ASP A 94 1.00 15.08 -10.36
CA ASP A 94 2.43 15.42 -10.44
C ASP A 94 2.99 15.90 -9.09
N THR A 95 2.12 16.31 -8.19
CA THR A 95 2.48 16.77 -6.86
C THR A 95 2.14 15.68 -5.85
N PRO A 96 3.12 14.86 -5.43
CA PRO A 96 2.86 13.82 -4.44
C PRO A 96 2.52 14.45 -3.09
N THR A 97 1.45 13.97 -2.45
CA THR A 97 1.02 14.41 -1.11
C THR A 97 2.06 14.12 -0.02
N LEU A 98 2.90 13.09 -0.23
CA LEU A 98 3.93 12.66 0.71
C LEU A 98 5.32 13.09 0.23
N HIS A 99 5.80 14.20 0.77
CA HIS A 99 7.11 14.76 0.40
C HIS A 99 8.30 14.05 1.08
N GLU A 100 9.45 14.01 0.41
CA GLU A 100 10.69 13.39 0.91
C GLU A 100 11.42 14.18 2.00
N ASP A 101 11.05 15.44 2.25
CA ASP A 101 11.59 16.28 3.31
C ASP A 101 10.64 16.40 4.52
N ALA A 102 9.42 15.87 4.40
CA ALA A 102 8.42 15.89 5.47
C ALA A 102 8.96 15.23 6.76
N ARG A 103 9.00 16.02 7.84
CA ARG A 103 9.47 15.59 9.17
C ARG A 103 8.35 15.03 10.05
N MET A 104 7.11 15.35 9.72
CA MET A 104 5.91 14.86 10.39
C MET A 104 4.83 14.68 9.34
N VAL A 105 4.23 13.50 9.34
CA VAL A 105 3.09 13.14 8.48
C VAL A 105 2.00 12.65 9.39
N VAL A 106 0.80 13.21 9.22
CA VAL A 106 -0.40 12.84 9.98
C VAL A 106 -1.47 12.47 8.97
N LEU A 107 -2.05 11.28 9.12
CA LEU A 107 -3.24 10.86 8.40
C LEU A 107 -4.44 10.97 9.32
N GLU A 108 -5.43 11.73 8.90
CA GLU A 108 -6.76 11.77 9.52
C GLU A 108 -7.65 10.74 8.80
N LEU A 109 -8.25 9.83 9.57
CA LEU A 109 -9.02 8.70 9.02
C LEU A 109 -10.53 8.96 8.97
N GLY A 110 -11.06 9.90 9.74
CA GLY A 110 -12.50 10.16 9.86
C GLY A 110 -13.15 10.49 8.53
N GLY A 111 -12.49 11.26 7.67
CA GLY A 111 -12.98 11.57 6.31
C GLY A 111 -13.00 10.38 5.35
N LEU A 112 -12.25 9.30 5.64
CA LEU A 112 -12.06 8.14 4.76
C LEU A 112 -12.91 6.93 5.15
N GLU A 113 -13.53 6.93 6.33
CA GLU A 113 -14.28 5.77 6.84
C GLU A 113 -15.45 5.36 5.94
N SER A 114 -16.06 6.33 5.26
CA SER A 114 -17.17 6.09 4.32
C SER A 114 -16.72 5.49 2.98
N ARG A 115 -15.41 5.37 2.72
CA ARG A 115 -14.84 4.94 1.43
C ARG A 115 -13.79 3.83 1.63
N PRO A 116 -14.21 2.58 1.87
CA PRO A 116 -13.29 1.48 2.21
C PRO A 116 -12.21 1.19 1.16
N SER A 117 -12.52 1.28 -0.14
CA SER A 117 -11.53 1.05 -1.20
C SER A 117 -10.45 2.13 -1.23
N LEU A 118 -10.86 3.40 -1.12
CA LEU A 118 -9.93 4.53 -1.00
C LEU A 118 -9.07 4.42 0.25
N LEU A 119 -9.67 4.07 1.39
CA LEU A 119 -8.96 3.89 2.65
C LEU A 119 -7.83 2.87 2.49
N ILE A 120 -8.09 1.71 1.89
CA ILE A 120 -7.06 0.68 1.69
C ILE A 120 -5.94 1.21 0.78
N ALA A 121 -6.27 1.87 -0.34
CA ALA A 121 -5.27 2.43 -1.24
C ALA A 121 -4.36 3.49 -0.58
N VAL A 122 -4.95 4.39 0.22
CA VAL A 122 -4.22 5.41 1.00
C VAL A 122 -3.34 4.74 2.04
N MET A 123 -3.87 3.75 2.75
CA MET A 123 -3.11 3.00 3.76
C MET A 123 -1.88 2.33 3.17
N PHE A 124 -1.99 1.67 2.01
CA PHE A 124 -0.84 1.05 1.37
C PHE A 124 0.21 2.05 0.90
N SER A 125 -0.23 3.19 0.38
CA SER A 125 0.68 4.28 0.01
C SER A 125 1.49 4.77 1.23
N LEU A 126 0.82 4.91 2.37
CA LEU A 126 1.48 5.25 3.64
C LEU A 126 2.39 4.14 4.16
N ILE A 127 2.01 2.88 4.02
CA ILE A 127 2.86 1.73 4.39
C ILE A 127 4.17 1.79 3.61
N ILE A 128 4.11 1.94 2.29
CA ILE A 128 5.29 2.00 1.42
C ILE A 128 6.17 3.19 1.81
N TYR A 129 5.54 4.34 2.06
CA TYR A 129 6.21 5.55 2.53
C TYR A 129 6.90 5.34 3.89
N ILE A 130 6.19 4.81 4.89
CA ILE A 130 6.73 4.53 6.23
C ILE A 130 7.87 3.52 6.13
N GLU A 131 7.73 2.43 5.38
CA GLU A 131 8.82 1.48 5.19
C GLU A 131 10.06 2.13 4.55
N ASN A 132 9.87 2.96 3.53
CA ASN A 132 10.97 3.68 2.90
C ASN A 132 11.66 4.59 3.95
N ARG A 133 10.88 5.40 4.66
CA ARG A 133 11.40 6.28 5.72
C ARG A 133 12.04 5.53 6.87
N MET A 134 11.50 4.40 7.29
CA MET A 134 12.00 3.63 8.42
C MET A 134 13.32 2.94 8.07
N TYR A 135 13.38 2.30 6.90
CA TYR A 135 14.46 1.36 6.57
C TYR A 135 15.52 1.89 5.60
N GLN A 136 15.18 2.87 4.74
CA GLN A 136 16.11 3.43 3.74
C GLN A 136 16.75 4.76 4.20
N SER A 137 16.17 5.44 5.20
CA SER A 137 16.80 6.64 5.76
C SER A 137 17.97 6.31 6.70
N PRO A 138 18.91 7.24 6.92
CA PRO A 138 20.09 7.01 7.76
C PRO A 138 19.75 6.38 9.12
N ARG A 139 20.51 5.37 9.53
CA ARG A 139 20.23 4.59 10.75
C ARG A 139 20.36 5.41 12.03
N GLY A 140 21.12 6.51 12.03
CA GLY A 140 21.28 7.38 13.20
C GLY A 140 20.08 8.30 13.47
N LEU A 141 19.16 8.44 12.52
CA LEU A 141 17.97 9.27 12.69
C LEU A 141 16.96 8.58 13.59
N LYS A 142 16.38 9.33 14.52
CA LYS A 142 15.25 8.86 15.33
C LYS A 142 13.97 8.94 14.50
N LYS A 143 13.23 7.84 14.43
CA LYS A 143 12.01 7.71 13.63
C LYS A 143 10.90 7.15 14.50
N LEU A 144 9.69 7.64 14.31
CA LEU A 144 8.55 7.20 15.10
C LEU A 144 7.36 6.99 14.17
N ASN A 145 6.76 5.80 14.25
CA ASN A 145 5.45 5.53 13.68
C ASN A 145 4.46 5.39 14.83
N VAL A 146 3.40 6.20 14.83
CA VAL A 146 2.36 6.18 15.86
C VAL A 146 1.05 5.77 15.19
N ILE A 147 0.39 4.78 15.77
CA ILE A 147 -0.88 4.26 15.33
C ILE A 147 -1.89 4.53 16.45
N ASP A 148 -2.77 5.50 16.25
CA ASP A 148 -3.85 5.81 17.20
C ASP A 148 -5.13 5.05 16.82
N GLU A 149 -5.78 4.45 17.82
CA GLU A 149 -6.93 3.56 17.69
C GLU A 149 -6.84 2.59 16.50
N GLY A 150 -5.65 2.02 16.31
CA GLY A 150 -5.32 1.18 15.18
C GLY A 150 -6.06 -0.15 15.10
N TRP A 151 -7.06 -0.42 15.93
CA TRP A 151 -7.83 -1.66 15.85
C TRP A 151 -8.43 -1.85 14.45
N LYS A 152 -8.91 -0.77 13.80
CA LYS A 152 -9.34 -0.82 12.39
C LYS A 152 -8.20 -1.25 11.47
N LEU A 153 -6.99 -0.76 11.72
CA LEU A 153 -5.77 -1.14 11.00
C LEU A 153 -5.33 -2.58 11.25
N LEU A 154 -5.60 -3.09 12.46
CA LEU A 154 -5.27 -4.43 12.91
C LEU A 154 -6.32 -5.47 12.50
N ASP A 155 -7.56 -5.06 12.24
CA ASP A 155 -8.68 -5.90 11.81
C ASP A 155 -8.87 -5.96 10.28
N PHE A 156 -8.02 -5.26 9.52
CA PHE A 156 -8.01 -5.47 8.06
C PHE A 156 -7.65 -6.92 7.76
N LYS A 157 -8.58 -7.61 7.12
CA LYS A 157 -8.39 -8.96 6.54
C LYS A 157 -7.32 -9.00 5.44
N ASN A 158 -6.69 -7.87 5.11
CA ASN A 158 -5.62 -7.81 4.14
C ASN A 158 -4.29 -8.24 4.77
N GLU A 159 -3.83 -9.41 4.35
CA GLU A 159 -2.61 -10.04 4.86
C GLU A 159 -1.37 -9.13 4.74
N LYS A 160 -1.24 -8.37 3.64
CA LYS A 160 -0.08 -7.51 3.40
C LYS A 160 0.00 -6.35 4.42
N VAL A 161 -1.14 -5.80 4.86
CA VAL A 161 -1.17 -4.76 5.92
C VAL A 161 -0.73 -5.34 7.27
N GLY A 162 -1.25 -6.51 7.63
CA GLY A 162 -0.89 -7.19 8.88
C GLY A 162 0.61 -7.54 8.94
N GLN A 163 1.16 -8.09 7.84
CA GLN A 163 2.59 -8.38 7.71
C GLN A 163 3.46 -7.13 7.86
N PHE A 164 3.05 -5.99 7.27
CA PHE A 164 3.76 -4.73 7.44
C PHE A 164 3.84 -4.29 8.90
N ILE A 165 2.70 -4.29 9.62
CA ILE A 165 2.67 -3.86 11.02
C ILE A 165 3.56 -4.77 11.87
N GLU A 166 3.42 -6.09 11.71
CA GLU A 166 4.25 -7.06 12.43
C GLU A 166 5.74 -6.87 12.18
N LYS A 167 6.14 -6.73 10.91
CA LYS A 167 7.53 -6.46 10.52
C LYS A 167 8.04 -5.17 11.15
N GLY A 168 7.23 -4.12 11.15
CA GLY A 168 7.48 -2.84 11.82
C GLY A 168 7.87 -3.04 13.28
N TYR A 169 6.98 -3.65 14.07
CA TYR A 169 7.19 -3.94 15.50
C TYR A 169 8.44 -4.78 15.77
N ARG A 170 8.74 -5.79 14.94
CA ARG A 170 9.90 -6.66 15.13
C ARG A 170 11.24 -6.01 14.79
N THR A 171 11.27 -5.12 13.80
CA THR A 171 12.53 -4.70 13.16
C THR A 171 12.91 -3.23 13.40
N ALA A 172 11.95 -2.35 13.73
CA ALA A 172 12.19 -0.90 13.84
C ALA A 172 13.36 -0.54 14.78
N ARG A 173 13.54 -1.29 15.87
CA ARG A 173 14.64 -1.09 16.84
C ARG A 173 16.04 -1.11 16.20
N ARG A 174 16.23 -1.87 15.11
CA ARG A 174 17.51 -1.98 14.40
C ARG A 174 17.83 -0.73 13.56
N HIS A 175 16.86 0.16 13.39
CA HIS A 175 16.92 1.34 12.53
C HIS A 175 16.72 2.65 13.31
N THR A 176 16.93 2.62 14.63
CA THR A 176 16.65 3.75 15.56
C THR A 176 15.21 4.25 15.43
N GLY A 177 14.31 3.31 15.12
CA GLY A 177 12.89 3.52 14.96
C GLY A 177 12.10 2.95 16.13
N ALA A 178 10.92 3.52 16.36
CA ALA A 178 9.93 2.99 17.28
C ALA A 178 8.55 2.95 16.62
N TYR A 179 7.74 1.97 17.04
CA TYR A 179 6.33 1.87 16.72
C TYR A 179 5.55 1.99 18.03
N ILE A 180 4.55 2.85 18.06
CA ILE A 180 3.65 3.05 19.19
C ILE A 180 2.23 2.77 18.70
N THR A 181 1.49 1.91 19.40
CA THR A 181 0.04 1.83 19.25
C THR A 181 -0.61 2.42 20.49
N ILE A 182 -1.58 3.30 20.27
CA ILE A 182 -2.47 3.83 21.29
C ILE A 182 -3.83 3.14 21.06
N THR A 183 -4.42 2.61 22.13
CA THR A 183 -5.73 1.94 22.09
C THR A 183 -6.48 2.24 23.37
N GLN A 184 -7.81 2.32 23.29
CA GLN A 184 -8.68 2.40 24.45
C GLN A 184 -9.04 1.01 25.01
N ASN A 185 -9.05 -0.02 24.17
CA ASN A 185 -9.45 -1.37 24.55
C ASN A 185 -8.27 -2.34 24.45
N ILE A 186 -7.89 -2.92 25.60
CA ILE A 186 -6.77 -3.87 25.70
C ILE A 186 -7.12 -5.25 25.13
N VAL A 187 -8.43 -5.58 25.09
CA VAL A 187 -8.95 -6.86 24.62
C VAL A 187 -8.70 -7.04 23.11
N ASP A 188 -8.54 -5.94 22.37
CA ASP A 188 -8.21 -5.93 20.94
C ASP A 188 -6.81 -6.52 20.66
N PHE A 189 -5.95 -6.67 21.68
CA PHE A 189 -4.59 -7.18 21.55
C PHE A 189 -4.39 -8.59 22.11
N ASP A 190 -5.29 -9.05 22.99
CA ASP A 190 -5.14 -10.28 23.78
C ASP A 190 -6.31 -11.27 23.62
N SER A 191 -7.20 -11.00 22.66
CA SER A 191 -8.28 -11.92 22.28
C SER A 191 -7.77 -13.11 21.44
N PRO A 192 -8.41 -14.29 21.51
CA PRO A 192 -8.20 -15.37 20.54
C PRO A 192 -8.37 -14.92 19.08
N THR A 193 -9.20 -13.91 18.84
CA THR A 193 -9.45 -13.31 17.52
C THR A 193 -8.52 -12.15 17.16
N ALA A 194 -7.63 -11.73 18.06
CA ALA A 194 -6.70 -10.63 17.80
C ALA A 194 -5.73 -10.98 16.65
N SER A 195 -5.48 -10.02 15.76
CA SER A 195 -4.60 -10.23 14.61
C SER A 195 -3.14 -10.47 15.02
N SER A 196 -2.36 -11.10 14.13
CA SER A 196 -0.92 -11.32 14.36
C SER A 196 -0.17 -10.02 14.63
N ALA A 197 -0.56 -8.94 13.95
CA ALA A 197 -0.04 -7.59 14.16
C ALA A 197 -0.32 -7.07 15.58
N ALA A 198 -1.53 -7.30 16.10
CA ALA A 198 -1.89 -6.89 17.45
C ALA A 198 -1.06 -7.67 18.49
N ARG A 199 -0.92 -8.98 18.32
CA ARG A 199 -0.08 -9.81 19.20
C ARG A 199 1.39 -9.41 19.14
N ALA A 200 1.91 -9.09 17.95
CA ALA A 200 3.27 -8.58 17.80
C ALA A 200 3.46 -7.24 18.52
N ALA A 201 2.50 -6.33 18.37
CA ALA A 201 2.49 -5.06 19.09
C ALA A 201 2.44 -5.28 20.61
N TRP A 202 1.70 -6.28 21.12
CA TRP A 202 1.62 -6.63 22.55
C TRP A 202 2.91 -7.28 23.09
N GLY A 203 3.45 -8.27 22.37
CA GLY A 203 4.58 -9.07 22.83
C GLY A 203 5.95 -8.39 22.72
N THR A 204 6.08 -7.33 21.91
CA THR A 204 7.39 -6.65 21.68
C THR A 204 7.58 -5.35 22.47
N ARG A 205 6.62 -4.94 23.31
CA ARG A 205 6.65 -3.67 24.06
C ARG A 205 7.76 -3.67 25.11
N HIS A 206 8.52 -2.57 25.16
CA HIS A 206 9.55 -2.35 26.19
C HIS A 206 9.10 -1.41 27.34
N THR A 207 8.04 -0.61 27.15
CA THR A 207 7.55 0.38 28.13
C THR A 207 6.02 0.45 28.14
N ARG A 208 5.42 0.59 29.33
CA ARG A 208 3.98 0.88 29.54
C ARG A 208 3.84 2.17 30.36
N PRO A 209 3.41 3.30 29.78
CA PRO A 209 2.76 4.33 30.58
C PRO A 209 1.37 3.79 30.96
N PHE A 210 1.01 3.93 32.23
CA PHE A 210 -0.30 3.55 32.76
C PHE A 210 -1.42 4.30 32.05
#